data_AF-A0A238BK13-F1
#
_entry.id   AF-A0A238BK13-F1
#
_cell.length_a   1.000
_cell.length_b   1.000
_cell.length_c   1.000
_cell.angle_alpha   90.00
_cell.angle_beta   90.00
_cell.angle_gamma   90.00
#
_symmetry.space_group_name_H-M   'P 1'
#
loop_
_entity.id
_entity.type
_entity.pdbx_description
1 polymer ?
#
loop_
_entity_poly.entity_id
_entity_poly.type
_entity_poly.pdbx_seq_one_letter_code
_entity_poly.pdbx_strand_id
1 'polypeptide(L)'
;AVENEEHCDFVKLREAVLRTNVDALRERTHRVLYEAYRRERLRAMKVGDGDTGPKMMEAFAQKQREFIDEMTNKDKILREEFVARVNKKEEEMKRREELLNLRTKEISDNFDEELRRIESQMHTLLEEKTKFELKTAGKKIKK
;
A
#
# COMPACT_ATOMS: atom_id res chain seq x y z
N ALA A 1 -44.52 4.10 -54.90
CA ALA A 1 -43.57 4.72 -53.96
C ALA A 1 -44.28 4.95 -52.63
N VAL A 2 -43.56 4.91 -51.49
CA VAL A 2 -44.12 5.01 -50.12
C VAL A 2 -44.75 6.40 -49.85
N GLU A 3 -44.61 7.34 -50.78
CA GLU A 3 -45.20 8.68 -50.70
C GLU A 3 -46.60 8.78 -51.33
N ASN A 4 -47.15 7.68 -51.86
CA ASN A 4 -48.54 7.67 -52.33
C ASN A 4 -49.48 7.38 -51.14
N GLU A 5 -50.30 8.38 -50.77
CA GLU A 5 -51.26 8.32 -49.67
C GLU A 5 -52.38 7.27 -49.85
N GLU A 6 -52.63 6.81 -51.07
CA GLU A 6 -53.61 5.75 -51.34
C GLU A 6 -53.09 4.35 -51.01
N HIS A 7 -51.77 4.18 -50.90
CA HIS A 7 -51.15 2.87 -50.65
C HIS A 7 -50.70 2.66 -49.21
N CYS A 8 -50.43 3.73 -48.46
CA CYS A 8 -50.13 3.64 -47.03
C CYS A 8 -50.23 5.01 -46.33
N ASP A 9 -50.47 4.99 -45.03
CA ASP A 9 -50.57 6.20 -44.20
C ASP A 9 -49.20 6.81 -43.81
N PHE A 10 -48.11 6.47 -44.50
CA PHE A 10 -46.75 6.93 -44.17
C PHE A 10 -46.63 8.46 -44.16
N VAL A 11 -47.28 9.14 -45.10
CA VAL A 11 -47.24 10.62 -45.20
C VAL A 11 -47.94 11.26 -44.00
N LYS A 12 -49.11 10.73 -43.60
CA LYS A 12 -49.85 11.17 -42.41
C LYS A 12 -49.09 10.89 -41.12
N LEU A 13 -48.45 9.72 -41.03
CA LEU A 13 -47.60 9.36 -39.89
C LEU A 13 -46.40 10.31 -39.79
N ARG A 14 -45.72 10.57 -40.91
CA ARG A 14 -44.59 11.52 -40.97
C ARG A 14 -45.01 12.91 -40.53
N GLU A 15 -46.15 13.40 -41.00
CA GLU A 15 -46.64 14.74 -40.67
C GLU A 15 -47.07 14.86 -39.20
N ALA A 16 -47.79 13.87 -38.66
CA ALA A 16 -48.18 13.83 -37.25
C ALA A 16 -46.98 13.64 -36.29
N VAL A 17 -46.01 12.80 -36.68
CA VAL A 17 -44.78 12.58 -35.91
C VAL A 17 -43.92 13.84 -35.89
N LEU A 18 -43.68 14.45 -37.05
CA LEU A 18 -42.78 15.61 -37.16
C LEU A 18 -43.39 16.89 -36.59
N ARG A 19 -44.72 17.09 -36.69
CA ARG A 19 -45.36 18.37 -36.34
C ARG A 19 -45.94 18.43 -34.92
N THR A 20 -46.35 17.30 -34.33
CA THR A 20 -47.00 17.28 -33.00
C THR A 20 -46.26 16.42 -31.98
N ASN A 21 -45.68 15.29 -32.41
CA ASN A 21 -44.99 14.40 -31.48
C ASN A 21 -43.57 14.85 -31.14
N VAL A 22 -42.80 15.45 -32.05
CA VAL A 22 -41.42 15.89 -31.71
C VAL A 22 -41.44 16.96 -30.62
N ASP A 23 -42.32 17.95 -30.71
CA ASP A 23 -42.44 18.99 -29.69
C ASP A 23 -42.98 18.43 -28.37
N ALA A 24 -44.00 17.55 -28.41
CA ALA A 24 -44.50 16.89 -27.20
C ALA A 24 -43.44 15.99 -26.53
N LEU A 25 -42.61 15.28 -27.32
CA LEU A 25 -41.50 14.48 -26.83
C LEU A 25 -40.41 15.37 -26.23
N ARG A 26 -40.08 16.50 -26.87
CA ARG A 26 -39.12 17.48 -26.34
C ARG A 26 -39.61 18.07 -25.02
N GLU A 27 -40.88 18.45 -24.95
CA GLU A 27 -41.51 19.01 -23.76
C GLU A 27 -41.56 18.00 -22.61
N ARG A 28 -41.95 16.74 -22.88
CA ARG A 28 -41.94 15.67 -21.88
C ARG A 28 -40.53 15.37 -21.40
N THR A 29 -39.56 15.35 -22.30
CA THR A 29 -38.15 15.13 -21.94
C THR A 29 -37.65 16.25 -21.03
N HIS A 30 -37.98 17.50 -21.32
CA HIS A 30 -37.58 18.63 -20.52
C HIS A 30 -38.28 18.67 -19.15
N ARG A 31 -39.62 18.63 -19.13
CA ARG A 31 -40.40 18.83 -17.89
C ARG A 31 -40.40 17.64 -16.96
N VAL A 32 -40.17 16.43 -17.46
CA VAL A 32 -40.27 15.20 -16.67
C VAL A 32 -38.91 14.53 -16.50
N LEU A 33 -38.27 14.15 -17.61
CA LEU A 33 -37.04 13.35 -17.55
C LEU A 33 -35.86 14.17 -17.02
N TYR A 34 -35.68 15.37 -17.59
CA TYR A 34 -34.61 16.27 -17.16
C TYR A 34 -34.83 16.79 -15.74
N GLU A 35 -36.04 17.21 -15.37
CA GLU A 35 -36.31 17.66 -13.98
C GLU A 35 -36.23 16.54 -12.94
N ALA A 36 -36.54 15.29 -13.29
CA ALA A 36 -36.28 14.16 -12.41
C ALA A 36 -34.77 13.96 -12.18
N TYR A 37 -33.98 13.91 -13.27
CA TYR A 37 -32.53 13.78 -13.19
C TYR A 37 -31.88 14.97 -12.47
N ARG A 38 -32.32 16.19 -12.76
CA ARG A 38 -31.83 17.43 -12.13
C ARG A 38 -32.03 17.39 -10.61
N ARG A 39 -33.23 17.05 -10.14
CA ARG A 39 -33.53 16.92 -8.70
C ARG A 39 -32.69 15.82 -8.03
N GLU A 40 -32.52 14.69 -8.69
CA GLU A 40 -31.67 13.60 -8.17
C GLU A 40 -30.21 14.03 -8.04
N ARG A 41 -29.65 14.69 -9.06
CA ARG A 41 -28.28 15.23 -9.03
C ARG A 41 -28.08 16.30 -7.95
N LEU A 42 -29.04 17.22 -7.82
CA LEU A 42 -29.01 18.25 -6.78
C LEU A 42 -29.05 17.63 -5.37
N ARG A 43 -29.88 16.62 -5.14
CA ARG A 43 -29.90 15.86 -3.86
C ARG A 43 -28.59 15.14 -3.58
N ALA A 44 -28.00 14.47 -4.56
CA ALA A 44 -26.67 13.84 -4.41
C ALA A 44 -25.60 14.88 -4.05
N MET A 45 -25.72 16.09 -4.62
CA MET A 45 -24.90 17.24 -4.28
C MET A 45 -25.30 17.92 -2.96
N LYS A 46 -26.37 17.48 -2.29
CA LYS A 46 -26.96 18.11 -1.08
C LYS A 46 -27.34 19.58 -1.28
N VAL A 47 -27.72 19.97 -2.49
CA VAL A 47 -28.17 21.32 -2.87
C VAL A 47 -29.70 21.31 -3.05
N GLY A 48 -30.40 22.30 -2.49
CA GLY A 48 -31.86 22.40 -2.57
C GLY A 48 -32.35 22.87 -3.95
N ASP A 49 -33.59 22.52 -4.30
CA ASP A 49 -34.23 22.99 -5.53
C ASP A 49 -34.62 24.47 -5.34
N GLY A 50 -33.91 25.38 -6.00
CA GLY A 50 -34.04 26.84 -5.81
C GLY A 50 -32.75 27.56 -5.40
N ASP A 51 -31.69 26.83 -5.03
CA ASP A 51 -30.36 27.41 -4.74
C ASP A 51 -29.50 27.65 -5.99
N THR A 52 -30.07 27.50 -7.19
CA THR A 52 -29.41 27.80 -8.46
C THR A 52 -29.01 29.28 -8.51
N GLY A 53 -27.71 29.54 -8.31
CA GLY A 53 -27.15 30.89 -8.19
C GLY A 53 -25.87 30.89 -7.31
N PRO A 54 -25.50 32.04 -6.71
CA PRO A 54 -24.31 32.18 -5.86
C PRO A 54 -24.23 31.16 -4.71
N LYS A 55 -25.38 30.81 -4.10
CA LYS A 55 -25.47 29.84 -3.00
C LYS A 55 -25.05 28.43 -3.42
N MET A 56 -25.38 28.00 -4.63
CA MET A 56 -24.88 26.73 -5.17
C MET A 56 -23.35 26.77 -5.33
N MET A 57 -22.78 27.87 -5.84
CA MET A 57 -21.32 28.01 -5.94
C MET A 57 -20.63 27.97 -4.57
N GLU A 58 -21.22 28.61 -3.56
CA GLU A 58 -20.72 28.56 -2.19
C GLU A 58 -20.76 27.13 -1.61
N ALA A 59 -21.86 26.39 -1.83
CA ALA A 59 -21.99 25.00 -1.40
C ALA A 59 -20.98 24.07 -2.10
N PHE A 60 -20.73 24.28 -3.39
CA PHE A 60 -19.69 23.55 -4.12
C PHE A 60 -18.29 23.90 -3.63
N ALA A 61 -18.00 25.18 -3.40
CA ALA A 61 -16.72 25.62 -2.88
C ALA A 61 -16.47 25.07 -1.46
N GLN A 62 -17.52 25.00 -0.63
CA GLN A 62 -17.44 24.37 0.68
C GLN A 62 -17.14 22.88 0.58
N LYS A 63 -17.88 22.13 -0.26
CA LYS A 63 -17.59 20.71 -0.48
C LYS A 63 -16.19 20.47 -1.02
N GLN A 64 -15.70 21.36 -1.89
CA GLN A 64 -14.34 21.27 -2.41
C GLN A 64 -13.32 21.46 -1.29
N ARG A 65 -13.51 22.44 -0.39
CA ARG A 65 -12.67 22.62 0.79
C ARG A 65 -12.69 21.41 1.71
N GLU A 66 -13.88 20.91 2.07
CA GLU A 66 -14.04 19.71 2.91
C GLU A 66 -13.32 18.51 2.31
N PHE A 67 -13.42 18.31 0.99
CA PHE A 67 -12.71 17.24 0.29
C PHE A 67 -11.19 17.40 0.33
N ILE A 68 -10.68 18.63 0.11
CA ILE A 68 -9.25 18.92 0.17
C ILE A 68 -8.71 18.70 1.60
N ASP A 69 -9.45 19.12 2.61
CA ASP A 69 -9.10 18.95 4.02
C ASP A 69 -9.09 17.45 4.39
N GLU A 70 -10.10 16.70 3.97
CA GLU A 70 -10.16 15.25 4.18
C GLU A 70 -8.98 14.53 3.51
N MET A 71 -8.66 14.89 2.27
CA MET A 71 -7.54 14.31 1.54
C MET A 71 -6.19 14.65 2.17
N THR A 72 -6.03 15.89 2.64
CA THR A 72 -4.81 16.35 3.32
C THR A 72 -4.64 15.62 4.65
N ASN A 73 -5.72 15.42 5.41
CA ASN A 73 -5.68 14.67 6.66
C ASN A 73 -5.36 13.19 6.42
N LYS A 74 -5.93 12.58 5.38
CA LYS A 74 -5.60 11.20 4.98
C LYS A 74 -4.13 11.07 4.58
N ASP A 75 -3.60 11.99 3.77
CA ASP A 75 -2.18 11.99 3.39
C ASP A 75 -1.26 12.13 4.60
N LYS A 76 -1.61 13.02 5.54
CA LYS A 76 -0.89 13.18 6.80
C LYS A 76 -0.86 11.89 7.62
N ILE A 77 -2.01 11.25 7.84
CA ILE A 77 -2.10 9.98 8.58
C ILE A 77 -1.27 8.90 7.90
N LEU A 78 -1.38 8.75 6.58
CA LEU A 78 -0.61 7.76 5.82
C LEU A 78 0.91 7.97 5.97
N ARG A 79 1.37 9.23 5.93
CA ARG A 79 2.78 9.57 6.15
C ARG A 79 3.24 9.26 7.57
N GLU A 80 2.47 9.65 8.57
CA GLU A 80 2.79 9.39 9.98
C GLU A 80 2.86 7.89 10.27
N GLU A 81 1.89 7.11 9.79
CA GLU A 81 1.92 5.65 9.91
C GLU A 81 3.11 5.02 9.17
N PHE A 82 3.45 5.54 7.99
CA PHE A 82 4.61 5.05 7.24
C PHE A 82 5.90 5.27 8.03
N VAL A 83 6.12 6.48 8.56
CA VAL A 83 7.28 6.80 9.40
C VAL A 83 7.32 5.91 10.64
N ALA A 84 6.18 5.74 11.33
CA ALA A 84 6.10 4.86 12.50
C ALA A 84 6.44 3.40 12.16
N ARG A 85 5.98 2.88 11.02
CA ARG A 85 6.32 1.53 10.54
C ARG A 85 7.81 1.39 10.22
N VAL A 86 8.40 2.39 9.56
CA VAL A 86 9.83 2.41 9.24
C VAL A 86 10.66 2.41 10.52
N ASN A 87 10.38 3.33 11.46
CA ASN A 87 11.11 3.42 12.72
C ASN A 87 11.00 2.12 13.53
N LYS A 88 9.79 1.53 13.62
CA LYS A 88 9.59 0.25 14.30
C LYS A 88 10.42 -0.87 13.65
N LYS A 89 10.49 -0.88 12.32
CA LYS A 89 11.26 -1.89 11.58
C LYS A 89 12.77 -1.69 11.76
N GLU A 90 13.23 -0.45 11.76
CA GLU A 90 14.62 -0.08 12.03
C GLU A 90 15.05 -0.51 13.44
N GLU A 91 14.23 -0.23 14.46
CA GLU A 91 14.49 -0.71 15.83
C GLU A 91 14.54 -2.24 15.92
N GLU A 92 13.62 -2.94 15.24
CA GLU A 92 13.60 -4.40 15.21
C GLU A 92 14.88 -4.95 14.57
N MET A 93 15.33 -4.35 13.46
CA MET A 93 16.56 -4.73 12.78
C MET A 93 17.78 -4.46 13.64
N LYS A 94 17.84 -3.30 14.30
CA LYS A 94 18.93 -2.94 15.22
C LYS A 94 19.05 -3.94 16.38
N ARG A 95 17.94 -4.32 17.02
CA ARG A 95 17.95 -5.33 18.09
C ARG A 95 18.42 -6.71 17.58
N ARG A 96 18.04 -7.10 16.36
CA ARG A 96 18.51 -8.35 15.75
C ARG A 96 20.01 -8.31 15.48
N GLU A 97 20.52 -7.19 14.97
CA GLU A 97 21.94 -6.99 14.71
C GLU A 97 22.75 -7.04 16.02
N GLU A 98 22.29 -6.36 17.07
CA GLU A 98 22.91 -6.42 18.40
C GLU A 98 23.00 -7.85 18.94
N LEU A 99 21.92 -8.64 18.80
CA LEU A 99 21.91 -10.04 19.22
C LEU A 99 22.86 -10.92 18.38
N LEU A 100 22.91 -10.70 17.07
CA LEU A 100 23.84 -11.41 16.18
C LEU A 100 25.30 -11.08 16.51
N ASN A 101 25.59 -9.82 16.80
CA ASN A 101 26.93 -9.39 17.21
C ASN A 101 27.34 -10.02 18.53
N LEU A 102 26.43 -10.08 19.52
CA LEU A 102 26.68 -10.75 20.78
C LEU A 102 26.99 -12.23 20.58
N ARG A 103 26.17 -12.95 19.80
CA ARG A 103 26.42 -14.37 19.49
C ARG A 103 27.72 -14.60 18.74
N THR A 104 28.05 -13.71 17.80
CA THR A 104 29.31 -13.81 17.05
C THR A 104 30.50 -13.67 17.99
N LYS A 105 30.42 -12.74 18.94
CA LYS A 105 31.45 -12.56 19.97
C LYS A 105 31.55 -13.78 20.88
N GLU A 106 30.44 -14.30 21.40
CA GLU A 106 30.42 -15.52 22.23
C GLU A 106 31.06 -16.71 21.52
N ILE A 107 30.75 -16.89 20.23
CA ILE A 107 31.33 -17.96 19.41
C ILE A 107 32.85 -17.75 19.25
N SER A 108 33.29 -16.52 18.96
CA SER A 108 34.71 -16.19 18.84
C SER A 108 35.47 -16.44 20.14
N ASP A 109 34.93 -15.99 21.28
CA ASP A 109 35.54 -16.16 22.60
C ASP A 109 35.67 -17.65 22.95
N ASN A 110 34.65 -18.46 22.66
CA ASN A 110 34.70 -19.91 22.83
C ASN A 110 35.74 -20.58 21.93
N PHE A 111 35.84 -20.16 20.66
CA PHE A 111 36.87 -20.67 19.75
C PHE A 111 38.28 -20.34 20.24
N ASP A 112 38.51 -19.13 20.73
CA ASP A 112 39.81 -18.72 21.27
C ASP A 112 40.17 -19.50 22.55
N GLU A 113 39.18 -19.79 23.40
CA GLU A 113 39.37 -20.61 24.60
C GLU A 113 39.72 -22.06 24.24
N GLU A 114 38.99 -22.66 23.29
CA GLU A 114 39.27 -24.01 22.79
C GLU A 114 40.64 -24.10 22.11
N LEU A 115 41.02 -23.09 21.33
CA LEU A 115 42.35 -23.01 20.71
C LEU A 115 43.45 -22.98 21.78
N ARG A 116 43.34 -22.11 22.79
CA ARG A 116 44.29 -22.04 23.91
C ARG A 116 44.37 -23.37 24.67
N ARG A 117 43.23 -24.04 24.87
CA ARG A 117 43.18 -25.36 25.52
C ARG A 117 43.95 -26.41 24.73
N ILE A 118 43.72 -26.48 23.42
CA ILE A 118 44.41 -27.44 22.53
C ILE A 118 45.91 -27.13 22.48
N GLU A 119 46.30 -25.85 22.37
CA GLU A 119 47.72 -25.44 22.39
C GLU A 119 48.43 -25.84 23.68
N SER A 120 47.78 -25.65 24.84
CA SER A 120 48.30 -26.08 26.13
C SER A 120 48.47 -27.60 26.20
N GLN A 121 47.45 -28.36 25.77
CA GLN A 121 47.52 -29.83 25.73
C GLN A 121 48.64 -30.31 24.80
N MET A 122 48.79 -29.70 23.62
CA MET A 122 49.88 -29.98 22.69
C MET A 122 51.25 -29.74 23.32
N HIS A 123 51.42 -28.62 24.03
CA HIS A 123 52.67 -28.31 24.72
C HIS A 123 52.99 -29.36 25.80
N THR A 124 52.03 -29.71 26.65
CA THR A 124 52.20 -30.74 27.68
C THR A 124 52.56 -32.10 27.08
N LEU A 125 51.87 -32.53 26.01
CA LEU A 125 52.17 -33.80 25.34
C LEU A 125 53.56 -33.82 24.68
N LEU A 126 54.00 -32.68 24.13
CA LEU A 126 55.36 -32.56 23.58
C LEU A 126 56.42 -32.66 24.68
N GLU A 127 56.21 -32.05 25.84
CA GLU A 127 57.09 -32.23 26.99
C GLU A 127 57.13 -33.67 27.50
N GLU A 128 55.97 -34.33 27.59
CA GLU A 128 55.90 -35.73 28.02
C GLU A 128 56.61 -36.66 27.03
N LYS A 129 56.42 -36.43 25.72
CA LYS A 129 57.10 -37.16 24.65
C LYS A 129 58.62 -37.02 24.77
N THR A 130 59.13 -35.80 24.90
CA THR A 130 60.58 -35.56 25.04
C THR A 130 61.16 -36.20 26.30
N LYS A 131 60.45 -36.09 27.45
CA LYS A 131 60.83 -36.80 28.69
C LYS A 131 60.85 -38.32 28.50
N PHE A 132 59.89 -38.89 27.75
CA PHE A 132 59.84 -40.32 27.47
C PHE A 132 60.96 -40.78 26.52
N GLU A 133 61.26 -40.01 25.48
CA GLU A 133 62.39 -40.24 24.56
C GLU A 133 63.73 -40.23 25.31
N LEU A 134 63.95 -39.27 26.22
CA LEU A 134 65.14 -39.25 27.07
C LEU A 134 65.24 -40.48 28.00
N LYS A 135 64.14 -40.89 28.63
CA LYS A 135 64.10 -42.10 29.48
C LYS A 135 64.39 -43.37 28.70
N THR A 136 63.85 -43.50 27.49
CA THR A 136 64.06 -44.67 26.63
C THR A 136 65.47 -44.71 26.04
N ALA A 137 66.03 -43.57 25.64
CA ALA A 137 67.44 -43.48 25.23
C ALA A 137 68.39 -43.83 26.39
N GLY A 138 68.15 -43.33 27.60
CA GLY A 138 68.93 -43.68 28.79
C GLY A 138 68.86 -45.16 29.18
N LYS A 139 67.73 -45.84 28.90
CA LYS A 139 67.61 -47.31 29.07
C LYS A 139 68.35 -48.11 27.99
N LYS A 140 68.45 -47.59 26.76
CA LYS A 140 69.21 -48.25 25.67
C LYS A 140 70.73 -48.14 25.85
N ILE A 141 71.22 -47.11 26.53
CA ILE A 141 72.67 -46.93 26.82
C ILE A 141 73.16 -47.79 27.99
N LYS A 142 72.25 -48.26 28.86
CA LYS A 142 72.56 -49.08 30.05
C LYS A 142 72.42 -50.60 29.81
N LYS A 143 72.26 -51.04 28.57
CA LYS A 143 72.17 -52.45 28.15
C LYS A 143 73.34 -52.75 27.22
#